data_AF-A0A354TFH4-F1
#
_entry.id   AF-A0A354TFH4-F1
#
_cell.length_a   1.000
_cell.length_b   1.000
_cell.length_c   1.000
_cell.angle_alpha   90.00
_cell.angle_beta   90.00
_cell.angle_gamma   90.00
#
_symmetry.space_group_name_H-M   'P 1'
#
loop_
_entity.id
_entity.type
_entity.pdbx_description
1 polymer ?
#
loop_
_entity_poly.entity_id
_entity_poly.type
_entity_poly.pdbx_seq_one_letter_code
_entity_poly.pdbx_strand_id
1 'polypeptide(L)'
;MTGYEILHEFTAVRNLWLIEAEKLPDLNFLAAMPELEFFKLRNMEGMLDLAPMRNHKRLRKLDWWGTYAQETLSLSCLDGCDALEILHSIPKVLVDDPDELITRFPKLRCVRGQFECPSGDGGVSVLDRLRQARPEVIITDEYNTLNSVKW
;
A
#
# COMPACT_ATOMS: atom_id res chain seq x y z
N MET A 1 -3.66 18.34 22.29
CA MET A 1 -4.52 18.50 21.11
C MET A 1 -3.62 18.60 19.89
N THR A 2 -3.49 17.54 19.12
CA THR A 2 -2.60 17.47 17.95
C THR A 2 -3.24 18.04 16.68
N GLY A 3 -4.48 18.56 16.76
CA GLY A 3 -5.21 19.14 15.62
C GLY A 3 -5.87 18.12 14.69
N TYR A 4 -5.59 16.82 14.86
CA TYR A 4 -6.10 15.75 14.01
C TYR A 4 -7.45 15.15 14.45
N GLU A 5 -7.97 15.57 15.60
CA GLU A 5 -9.26 15.08 16.15
C GLU A 5 -10.42 15.34 15.18
N ILE A 6 -10.37 16.45 14.44
CA ILE A 6 -11.37 16.81 13.42
C ILE A 6 -11.44 15.80 12.26
N LEU A 7 -10.39 15.00 12.03
CA LEU A 7 -10.37 14.03 10.93
C LEU A 7 -11.48 12.97 11.04
N HIS A 8 -11.94 12.69 12.27
CA HIS A 8 -13.06 11.77 12.52
C HIS A 8 -14.41 12.29 12.01
N GLU A 9 -14.53 13.58 11.71
CA GLU A 9 -15.78 14.18 11.22
C GLU A 9 -15.96 14.02 9.70
N PHE A 10 -14.87 13.75 8.97
CA PHE A 10 -14.89 13.69 7.51
C PHE A 10 -15.37 12.33 6.97
N THR A 11 -16.67 12.05 7.11
CA THR A 11 -17.24 10.72 6.82
C THR A 11 -17.43 10.38 5.33
N ALA A 12 -17.47 11.40 4.47
CA ALA A 12 -17.71 11.24 3.02
C ALA A 12 -16.43 11.22 2.17
N VAL A 13 -15.25 11.12 2.81
CA VAL A 13 -13.97 11.19 2.12
C VAL A 13 -13.75 9.94 1.27
N ARG A 14 -13.50 10.16 -0.03
CA ARG A 14 -13.13 9.11 -1.00
C ARG A 14 -11.66 9.15 -1.37
N ASN A 15 -11.02 10.31 -1.24
CA ASN A 15 -9.62 10.51 -1.58
C ASN A 15 -8.95 11.25 -0.43
N LEU A 16 -7.93 10.64 0.18
CA LEU A 16 -7.20 11.23 1.29
C LEU A 16 -5.71 11.19 1.00
N TRP A 17 -5.07 12.35 1.07
CA TRP A 17 -3.62 12.48 0.92
C TRP A 17 -3.05 13.06 2.21
N LEU A 18 -2.12 12.32 2.81
CA LEU A 18 -1.34 12.75 3.96
C LEU A 18 0.10 12.92 3.49
N ILE A 19 0.59 14.15 3.58
CA ILE A 19 1.92 14.54 3.12
C ILE A 19 2.60 15.23 4.29
N GLU A 20 3.78 14.74 4.68
CA GLU A 20 4.62 15.36 5.71
C GLU A 20 3.87 15.56 7.05
N ALA A 21 2.99 14.60 7.39
CA ALA A 21 2.22 14.61 8.63
C ALA A 21 3.02 13.93 9.76
N GLU A 22 4.18 14.52 10.08
CA GLU A 22 5.19 14.02 11.04
C GLU A 22 4.64 13.74 12.45
N LYS A 23 3.58 14.45 12.85
CA LYS A 23 2.97 14.33 14.19
C LYS A 23 1.68 13.53 14.22
N LEU A 24 1.37 12.81 13.14
CA LEU A 24 0.19 11.98 13.08
C LEU A 24 0.38 10.75 13.99
N PRO A 25 -0.36 10.63 15.09
CA PRO A 25 -0.09 9.60 16.08
C PRO A 25 -0.46 8.19 15.59
N ASP A 26 -1.52 8.08 14.79
CA ASP A 26 -2.03 6.84 14.23
C ASP A 26 -2.96 7.11 13.05
N LEU A 27 -3.49 6.04 12.44
CA LEU A 27 -4.47 6.07 11.35
C LEU A 27 -5.89 5.68 11.77
N ASN A 28 -6.22 5.70 13.07
CA ASN A 28 -7.51 5.24 13.57
C ASN A 28 -8.69 6.09 13.07
N PHE A 29 -8.45 7.35 12.73
CA PHE A 29 -9.46 8.22 12.13
C PHE A 29 -9.96 7.72 10.76
N LEU A 30 -9.21 6.86 10.07
CA LEU A 30 -9.67 6.25 8.82
C LEU A 30 -10.94 5.41 9.03
N ALA A 31 -11.20 4.89 10.24
CA ALA A 31 -12.44 4.17 10.54
C ALA A 31 -13.71 5.02 10.29
N ALA A 32 -13.59 6.35 10.32
CA ALA A 32 -14.70 7.25 9.99
C ALA A 32 -14.92 7.42 8.48
N MET A 33 -14.03 6.90 7.61
CA MET A 33 -14.01 7.11 6.16
C MET A 33 -14.29 5.80 5.39
N PRO A 34 -15.47 5.17 5.56
CA PRO A 34 -15.77 3.87 4.94
C PRO A 34 -15.82 3.91 3.40
N GLU A 35 -15.93 5.12 2.83
CA GLU A 35 -16.02 5.36 1.40
C GLU A 35 -14.65 5.61 0.74
N LEU A 36 -13.54 5.46 1.49
CA LEU A 36 -12.20 5.72 0.97
C LEU A 36 -11.85 4.79 -0.20
N GLU A 37 -11.50 5.40 -1.33
CA GLU A 37 -11.13 4.73 -2.58
C GLU A 37 -9.66 4.94 -2.93
N PHE A 38 -9.10 6.08 -2.56
CA PHE A 38 -7.69 6.39 -2.76
C PHE A 38 -7.07 6.93 -1.49
N PHE A 39 -6.02 6.26 -1.02
CA PHE A 39 -5.21 6.72 0.07
C PHE A 39 -3.77 6.93 -0.39
N LYS A 40 -3.22 8.11 -0.07
CA LYS A 40 -1.83 8.45 -0.33
C LYS A 40 -1.13 8.88 0.95
N LEU A 41 0.01 8.27 1.23
CA LEU A 41 0.93 8.59 2.31
C LEU A 41 2.25 9.04 1.71
N ARG A 42 2.77 10.19 2.14
CA ARG A 42 4.09 10.67 1.70
C ARG A 42 4.88 11.27 2.85
N ASN A 43 6.14 10.89 2.98
CA ASN A 43 7.08 11.48 3.93
C ASN A 43 6.54 11.46 5.38
N MET A 44 6.01 10.32 5.80
CA MET A 44 5.57 10.13 7.18
C MET A 44 6.78 9.76 8.06
N GLU A 45 6.86 10.36 9.24
CA GLU A 45 7.87 10.04 10.25
C GLU A 45 7.45 8.77 11.01
N GLY A 46 8.36 7.80 11.11
CA GLY A 46 8.08 6.52 11.77
C GLY A 46 7.21 5.56 10.95
N MET A 47 6.97 4.38 11.53
CA MET A 47 6.05 3.40 10.94
C MET A 47 4.62 3.72 11.34
N LEU A 48 3.73 3.80 10.36
CA LEU A 48 2.29 3.88 10.61
C LEU A 48 1.71 2.48 10.62
N ASP A 49 1.01 2.14 11.69
CA ASP A 49 0.16 0.96 11.72
C ASP A 49 -0.97 1.12 10.68
N LEU A 50 -0.89 0.32 9.61
CA LEU A 50 -1.91 0.27 8.57
C LEU A 50 -3.08 -0.67 8.93
N ALA A 51 -3.12 -1.31 10.10
CA ALA A 51 -4.22 -2.17 10.50
C ALA A 51 -5.64 -1.57 10.31
N PRO A 52 -5.86 -0.24 10.45
CA PRO A 52 -7.16 0.36 10.10
C PRO A 52 -7.60 0.14 8.65
N MET A 53 -6.67 -0.13 7.72
CA MET A 53 -6.94 -0.29 6.30
C MET A 53 -7.78 -1.51 5.96
N ARG A 54 -7.67 -2.60 6.71
CA ARG A 54 -8.41 -3.86 6.53
C ARG A 54 -9.94 -3.71 6.36
N ASN A 55 -10.51 -2.62 6.89
CA ASN A 55 -11.95 -2.36 6.81
C ASN A 55 -12.38 -1.58 5.55
N HIS A 56 -11.46 -1.10 4.73
CA HIS A 56 -11.73 -0.21 3.61
C HIS A 56 -11.98 -1.00 2.32
N LYS A 57 -13.14 -1.65 2.25
CA LYS A 57 -13.54 -2.53 1.13
C LYS A 57 -13.64 -1.84 -0.22
N ARG A 58 -13.66 -0.50 -0.23
CA ARG A 58 -13.69 0.33 -1.45
C ARG A 58 -12.33 0.86 -1.85
N LEU A 59 -11.27 0.59 -1.08
CA LEU A 59 -9.93 1.08 -1.39
C LEU A 59 -9.46 0.45 -2.70
N ARG A 60 -9.30 1.28 -3.73
CA ARG A 60 -8.84 0.90 -5.07
C ARG A 60 -7.37 1.22 -5.28
N LYS A 61 -6.87 2.24 -4.60
CA LYS A 61 -5.48 2.68 -4.73
C LYS A 61 -4.87 3.01 -3.38
N LEU A 62 -3.71 2.41 -3.13
CA LEU A 62 -2.82 2.76 -2.03
C LEU A 62 -1.48 3.20 -2.61
N ASP A 63 -1.08 4.42 -2.29
CA ASP A 63 0.18 5.00 -2.71
C ASP A 63 0.98 5.43 -1.47
N TRP A 64 2.05 4.72 -1.19
CA TRP A 64 2.90 4.98 -0.03
C TRP A 64 4.23 5.50 -0.58
N TRP A 65 4.76 6.64 -0.15
CA TRP A 65 6.07 7.12 -0.59
C TRP A 65 6.89 7.68 0.55
N GLY A 66 8.21 7.49 0.48
CA GLY A 66 9.16 8.31 1.22
C GLY A 66 9.03 8.23 2.74
N THR A 67 8.47 7.16 3.30
CA THR A 67 8.55 6.96 4.75
C THR A 67 9.93 6.47 5.11
N TYR A 68 10.53 7.10 6.11
CA TYR A 68 11.83 6.72 6.66
C TYR A 68 11.81 5.37 7.41
N ALA A 69 10.68 4.65 7.37
CA ALA A 69 10.52 3.34 7.97
C ALA A 69 11.46 2.33 7.29
N GLN A 70 12.48 1.87 8.04
CA GLN A 70 13.36 0.77 7.63
C GLN A 70 12.75 -0.62 7.87
N GLU A 71 11.52 -0.66 8.36
CA GLU A 71 10.86 -1.89 8.76
C GLU A 71 10.00 -2.47 7.64
N THR A 72 9.91 -3.78 7.65
CA THR A 72 9.22 -4.56 6.63
C THR A 72 7.71 -4.55 6.87
N LEU A 73 6.92 -4.19 5.87
CA LEU A 73 5.46 -4.21 5.94
C LEU A 73 4.93 -5.64 5.74
N SER A 74 3.96 -6.04 6.57
CA SER A 74 3.14 -7.24 6.33
C SER A 74 1.89 -6.87 5.55
N LEU A 75 1.56 -7.64 4.50
CA LEU A 75 0.35 -7.43 3.69
C LEU A 75 -0.96 -7.71 4.44
N SER A 76 -0.91 -8.35 5.61
CA SER A 76 -2.09 -8.66 6.44
C SER A 76 -2.86 -7.40 6.87
N CYS A 77 -2.21 -6.23 6.96
CA CYS A 77 -2.89 -4.97 7.25
C CYS A 77 -3.91 -4.54 6.17
N LEU A 78 -3.83 -5.15 4.98
CA LEU A 78 -4.72 -4.91 3.86
C LEU A 78 -5.73 -6.07 3.65
N ASP A 79 -5.83 -7.01 4.58
CA ASP A 79 -6.79 -8.12 4.53
C ASP A 79 -8.23 -7.56 4.53
N GLY A 80 -8.91 -7.58 3.39
CA GLY A 80 -10.25 -7.01 3.19
C GLY A 80 -10.32 -5.84 2.20
N CYS A 81 -9.17 -5.39 1.68
CA CYS A 81 -9.10 -4.45 0.56
C CYS A 81 -9.29 -5.15 -0.80
N ASP A 82 -10.37 -5.92 -0.97
CA ASP A 82 -10.62 -6.75 -2.17
C ASP A 82 -10.80 -5.92 -3.46
N ALA A 83 -11.06 -4.62 -3.32
CA ALA A 83 -11.18 -3.67 -4.41
C ALA A 83 -9.82 -3.12 -4.88
N LEU A 84 -8.70 -3.48 -4.24
CA LEU A 84 -7.40 -2.89 -4.50
C LEU A 84 -6.93 -3.22 -5.92
N GLU A 85 -6.76 -2.19 -6.73
CA GLU A 85 -6.31 -2.25 -8.11
C GLU A 85 -4.86 -1.78 -8.24
N ILE A 86 -4.41 -0.87 -7.38
CA ILE A 86 -3.11 -0.23 -7.50
C ILE A 86 -2.45 -0.19 -6.12
N LEU A 87 -1.27 -0.82 -6.02
CA LEU A 87 -0.40 -0.78 -4.86
C LEU A 87 0.95 -0.19 -5.25
N HIS A 88 1.21 1.04 -4.83
CA HIS A 88 2.37 1.80 -5.25
C HIS A 88 3.29 2.18 -4.10
N SER A 89 4.58 2.11 -4.42
CA SER A 89 5.73 2.61 -3.66
C SER A 89 5.77 2.19 -2.20
N ILE A 90 5.20 1.02 -1.97
CA ILE A 90 5.22 0.40 -0.66
C ILE A 90 6.67 0.24 -0.20
N PRO A 91 6.94 0.54 1.09
CA PRO A 91 8.22 0.19 1.67
C PRO A 91 8.46 -1.31 1.52
N LYS A 92 9.67 -1.76 1.85
CA LYS A 92 10.05 -3.17 1.85
C LYS A 92 8.92 -4.05 2.41
N VAL A 93 8.40 -4.99 1.63
CA VAL A 93 7.34 -5.93 1.99
C VAL A 93 7.91 -7.33 2.04
N LEU A 94 7.63 -8.05 3.13
CA LEU A 94 7.90 -9.48 3.22
C LEU A 94 6.72 -10.19 2.58
N VAL A 95 7.00 -10.96 1.55
CA VAL A 95 6.01 -11.83 0.93
C VAL A 95 6.57 -13.24 0.97
N ASP A 96 6.03 -14.05 1.87
CA ASP A 96 6.43 -15.45 2.06
C ASP A 96 6.06 -16.28 0.83
N ASP A 97 4.90 -15.99 0.23
CA ASP A 97 4.44 -16.61 -1.01
C ASP A 97 4.01 -15.53 -2.02
N PRO A 98 4.69 -15.37 -3.17
CA PRO A 98 4.28 -14.42 -4.20
C PRO A 98 2.85 -14.63 -4.71
N ASP A 99 2.30 -15.84 -4.61
CA ASP A 99 0.91 -16.13 -4.96
C ASP A 99 -0.07 -15.53 -3.93
N GLU A 100 0.40 -15.12 -2.75
CA GLU A 100 -0.37 -14.39 -1.75
C GLU A 100 -0.87 -13.04 -2.30
N LEU A 101 -0.06 -12.33 -3.10
CA LEU A 101 -0.50 -11.08 -3.75
C LEU A 101 -1.64 -11.33 -4.74
N ILE A 102 -1.58 -12.45 -5.45
CA ILE A 102 -2.55 -12.85 -6.47
C ILE A 102 -3.89 -13.21 -5.82
N THR A 103 -3.81 -14.05 -4.79
CA THR A 103 -4.98 -14.57 -4.09
C THR A 103 -5.63 -13.50 -3.22
N ARG A 104 -4.83 -12.66 -2.54
CA ARG A 104 -5.32 -11.62 -1.64
C ARG A 104 -5.88 -10.41 -2.38
N PHE A 105 -5.32 -10.04 -3.53
CA PHE A 105 -5.76 -8.88 -4.30
C PHE A 105 -6.12 -9.27 -5.75
N PRO A 106 -7.30 -9.90 -5.97
CA PRO A 106 -7.68 -10.43 -7.27
C PRO A 106 -7.88 -9.33 -8.34
N LYS A 107 -8.11 -8.09 -7.92
CA LYS A 107 -8.29 -6.93 -8.82
C LYS A 107 -7.01 -6.13 -9.05
N LEU A 108 -5.90 -6.51 -8.44
CA LEU A 108 -4.66 -5.77 -8.51
C LEU A 108 -4.19 -5.71 -9.96
N ARG A 109 -3.93 -4.54 -10.52
CA ARG A 109 -3.49 -4.34 -11.92
C ARG A 109 -2.13 -3.66 -11.99
N CYS A 110 -1.69 -3.03 -10.91
CA CYS A 110 -0.40 -2.38 -10.86
C CYS A 110 0.23 -2.56 -9.48
N VAL A 111 1.50 -2.99 -9.48
CA VAL A 111 2.30 -3.18 -8.28
C VAL A 111 3.65 -2.53 -8.47
N ARG A 112 4.01 -1.69 -7.50
CA ARG A 112 5.32 -1.05 -7.41
C ARG A 112 5.77 -1.04 -5.98
N GLY A 113 6.99 -1.53 -5.72
CA GLY A 113 7.55 -1.58 -4.38
C GLY A 113 8.77 -2.47 -4.29
N GLN A 114 9.38 -2.51 -3.11
CA GLN A 114 10.41 -3.47 -2.75
C GLN A 114 9.77 -4.71 -2.12
N PHE A 115 9.95 -5.86 -2.74
CA PHE A 115 9.44 -7.14 -2.25
C PHE A 115 10.60 -8.07 -1.95
N GLU A 116 10.62 -8.61 -0.74
CA GLU A 116 11.58 -9.64 -0.33
C GLU A 116 10.83 -10.93 -0.03
N CYS A 117 11.36 -12.03 -0.55
CA CYS A 117 10.92 -13.38 -0.22
C CYS A 117 11.98 -14.02 0.68
N PRO A 118 11.67 -14.31 1.95
CA PRO A 118 12.65 -14.84 2.90
C PRO A 118 13.06 -16.30 2.59
N SER A 119 12.33 -17.02 1.73
CA SER A 119 12.54 -18.45 1.46
C SER A 119 13.80 -18.81 0.67
N GLY A 120 14.65 -17.86 0.28
CA GLY A 120 16.00 -18.17 -0.25
C GLY A 120 15.99 -18.96 -1.57
N ASP A 121 14.90 -18.90 -2.33
CA ASP A 121 14.69 -19.62 -3.58
C ASP A 121 15.45 -18.98 -4.74
N GLY A 122 16.79 -19.03 -4.67
CA GLY A 122 17.67 -19.19 -5.83
C GLY A 122 17.62 -18.15 -6.95
N GLY A 123 16.92 -17.02 -6.81
CA GLY A 123 17.03 -15.87 -7.70
C GLY A 123 15.82 -15.49 -8.56
N VAL A 124 14.62 -16.04 -8.33
CA VAL A 124 13.40 -15.51 -8.98
C VAL A 124 12.72 -14.53 -8.04
N SER A 125 12.65 -13.24 -8.41
CA SER A 125 12.02 -12.23 -7.55
C SER A 125 10.51 -12.49 -7.40
N VAL A 126 9.91 -12.10 -6.27
CA VAL A 126 8.44 -12.08 -6.05
C VAL A 126 7.72 -11.46 -7.25
N LEU A 127 8.33 -10.40 -7.79
CA LEU A 127 7.84 -9.67 -8.95
C LEU A 127 7.88 -10.51 -10.23
N ASP A 128 8.90 -11.35 -10.44
CA ASP A 128 8.98 -12.21 -11.63
C ASP A 128 7.94 -13.33 -11.60
N ARG A 129 7.67 -13.91 -10.43
CA ARG A 129 6.57 -14.88 -10.27
C ARG A 129 5.22 -14.23 -10.49
N LEU A 130 5.00 -13.03 -9.94
CA LEU A 130 3.79 -12.26 -10.20
C LEU A 130 3.64 -11.92 -11.69
N ARG A 131 4.73 -11.56 -12.40
CA ARG A 131 4.74 -11.35 -13.86
C ARG A 131 4.35 -12.61 -14.63
N GLN A 132 4.82 -13.78 -14.20
CA GLN A 132 4.52 -15.05 -14.86
C GLN A 132 3.06 -15.47 -14.65
N ALA A 133 2.57 -15.36 -13.41
CA ALA A 133 1.22 -15.78 -13.05
C ALA A 133 0.14 -14.78 -13.52
N ARG A 134 0.49 -13.49 -13.58
CA ARG A 134 -0.42 -12.40 -13.94
C ARG A 134 0.25 -11.38 -14.88
N PRO A 135 0.46 -11.75 -16.16
CA PRO A 135 1.14 -10.89 -17.14
C PRO A 135 0.40 -9.59 -17.44
N GLU A 136 -0.88 -9.49 -17.11
CA GLU A 136 -1.68 -8.28 -17.22
C GLU A 136 -1.42 -7.26 -16.10
N VAL A 137 -0.72 -7.66 -15.03
CA VAL A 137 -0.32 -6.76 -13.93
C VAL A 137 0.92 -6.00 -14.34
N ILE A 138 0.83 -4.67 -14.28
CA ILE A 138 1.96 -3.79 -14.49
C ILE A 138 2.85 -3.86 -13.25
N ILE A 139 4.09 -4.32 -13.42
CA ILE A 139 5.04 -4.51 -12.34
C ILE A 139 6.28 -3.67 -12.60
N THR A 140 6.52 -2.70 -11.72
CA THR A 140 7.66 -1.77 -11.83
C THR A 140 8.55 -1.87 -10.59
N ASP A 141 9.86 -1.93 -10.80
CA ASP A 141 10.83 -1.83 -9.72
C ASP A 141 11.07 -0.36 -9.37
N GLU A 142 11.42 -0.09 -8.10
CA GLU A 142 11.37 1.28 -7.58
C GLU A 142 12.45 2.23 -8.11
N TYR A 143 13.54 1.71 -8.69
CA TYR A 143 14.72 2.53 -8.93
C TYR A 143 14.86 3.15 -10.32
N ASN A 144 14.11 2.70 -11.33
CA ASN A 144 14.19 3.29 -12.68
C ASN A 144 12.82 3.42 -13.31
N THR A 145 12.12 4.51 -13.01
CA THR A 145 11.32 5.32 -13.96
C THR A 145 10.32 6.22 -13.23
N LEU A 146 10.77 7.43 -12.87
CA LEU A 146 9.85 8.55 -12.63
C LEU A 146 9.37 9.19 -13.94
N ASN A 147 9.75 8.66 -15.11
CA ASN A 147 9.57 9.34 -16.40
C ASN A 147 8.78 8.58 -17.50
N SER A 148 8.31 7.34 -17.31
CA SER A 148 7.79 6.55 -18.45
C SER A 148 6.31 6.16 -18.41
N VAL A 149 5.58 6.34 -17.32
CA VAL A 149 4.14 6.03 -17.29
C VAL A 149 3.34 7.34 -17.38
N LYS A 150 2.93 7.69 -18.60
CA LYS A 150 1.87 8.69 -18.82
C LYS A 150 0.52 8.01 -18.59
N TRP A 151 -0.28 8.59 -17.69
CA TRP A 151 -1.67 8.21 -17.41
C TRP A 151 -2.59 8.63 -18.56
#